data_AF-A0A9W4CFS3-F1
#
_entry.id   AF-A0A9W4CFS3-F1
#
_cell.length_a   1.000
_cell.length_b   1.000
_cell.length_c   1.000
_cell.angle_alpha   90.00
_cell.angle_beta   90.00
_cell.angle_gamma   90.00
#
_symmetry.space_group_name_H-M   'P 1'
#
loop_
_entity.id
_entity.type
_entity.pdbx_description
1 polymer ?
#
loop_
_entity_poly.entity_id
_entity_poly.type
_entity_poly.pdbx_seq_one_letter_code
_entity_poly.pdbx_strand_id
1 'polypeptide(L)'
;MSTFGFDRIKTALSQALEGLSDWNQLNRFTKGKVIDKTFKSLMKDLMEQFGMKPGIDYVDNLDDNARSADFVALSQQADELIRGLLNGKIIAISGHSRISKLGNEFEVKAHFRKKAA
;
A
#
# COMPACT_ATOMS: atom_id res chain seq x y z
N MET A 1 -0.56 -18.34 -9.04
CA MET A 1 -0.72 -17.11 -8.23
C MET A 1 0.66 -16.63 -7.83
N SER A 2 1.07 -15.42 -8.24
CA SER A 2 2.43 -14.93 -8.00
C SER A 2 2.51 -14.21 -6.65
N THR A 3 3.06 -14.87 -5.63
CA THR A 3 3.53 -14.28 -4.36
C THR A 3 4.67 -13.27 -4.54
N PHE A 4 5.21 -13.15 -5.76
CA PHE A 4 6.51 -12.57 -6.09
C PHE A 4 6.65 -11.04 -5.93
N GLY A 5 5.62 -10.34 -5.46
CA GLY A 5 5.62 -8.87 -5.36
C GLY A 5 5.52 -8.31 -3.95
N PHE A 6 4.81 -8.99 -3.04
CA PHE A 6 4.49 -8.44 -1.73
C PHE A 6 5.67 -8.44 -0.76
N ASP A 7 6.55 -9.43 -0.84
CA ASP A 7 7.79 -9.43 -0.05
C ASP A 7 8.66 -8.22 -0.39
N ARG A 8 8.70 -7.79 -1.65
CA ARG A 8 9.43 -6.58 -2.06
C ARG A 8 8.85 -5.32 -1.43
N ILE A 9 7.52 -5.22 -1.33
CA ILE A 9 6.86 -4.08 -0.66
C ILE A 9 7.18 -4.09 0.83
N LYS A 10 7.06 -5.25 1.50
CA LYS A 10 7.40 -5.36 2.94
C LYS A 10 8.87 -5.04 3.21
N THR A 11 9.79 -5.48 2.34
CA THR A 11 11.21 -5.12 2.42
C THR A 11 11.43 -3.62 2.23
N ALA A 12 10.80 -3.00 1.23
CA ALA A 12 10.91 -1.56 1.02
C ALA A 12 10.35 -0.76 2.21
N LEU A 13 9.24 -1.20 2.81
CA LEU A 13 8.70 -0.63 4.05
C LEU A 13 9.70 -0.77 5.20
N SER A 14 10.30 -1.93 5.38
CA SER A 14 11.34 -2.15 6.41
C SER A 14 12.51 -1.18 6.24
N GLN A 15 13.01 -1.01 5.02
CA GLN A 15 14.12 -0.10 4.70
C GLN A 15 13.75 1.36 4.92
N ALA A 16 12.52 1.77 4.56
CA ALA A 16 12.04 3.12 4.79
C ALA A 16 11.95 3.44 6.30
N LEU A 17 11.59 2.45 7.12
CA LEU A 17 11.44 2.61 8.57
C LEU A 17 12.79 2.60 9.31
N GLU A 18 13.87 2.07 8.71
CA GLU A 18 15.22 2.08 9.30
C GLU A 18 15.77 3.50 9.59
N GLY A 19 15.26 4.51 8.88
CA GLY A 19 15.62 5.92 9.11
C GLY A 19 15.00 6.54 10.37
N LEU A 20 14.08 5.86 11.06
CA LEU A 20 13.42 6.37 12.26
C LEU A 20 14.20 5.95 13.52
N SER A 21 14.49 6.91 14.41
CA SER A 21 15.20 6.66 15.69
C SER A 21 14.55 5.56 16.52
N ASP A 22 13.23 5.59 16.57
CA ASP A 22 12.42 4.73 17.43
C ASP A 22 12.30 3.32 16.84
N TRP A 23 12.48 3.19 15.52
CA TRP A 23 12.48 1.89 14.84
C TRP A 23 13.62 1.01 15.33
N ASN A 24 14.80 1.58 15.53
CA ASN A 24 15.98 0.83 15.95
C ASN A 24 15.86 0.29 17.38
N GLN A 25 14.96 0.85 18.20
CA GLN A 25 14.67 0.38 19.56
C GLN A 25 13.67 -0.79 19.59
N LEU A 26 12.95 -1.05 18.50
CA LEU A 26 11.96 -2.12 18.43
C LEU A 26 12.62 -3.49 18.24
N ASN A 27 12.10 -4.49 18.95
CA ASN A 27 12.47 -5.88 18.71
C ASN A 27 11.94 -6.38 17.34
N ARG A 28 12.51 -7.48 16.84
CA ARG A 28 12.20 -8.03 15.51
C ARG A 28 10.71 -8.37 15.31
N PHE A 29 10.04 -8.88 16.34
CA PHE A 29 8.62 -9.23 16.27
C PHE A 29 7.73 -7.99 16.18
N THR A 30 8.04 -6.94 16.95
CA THR A 30 7.31 -5.67 16.87
C THR A 30 7.53 -5.00 15.52
N LYS A 31 8.75 -5.06 14.97
CA LYS A 31 9.05 -4.58 13.60
C LYS A 31 8.19 -5.30 12.56
N GLY A 32 8.14 -6.64 12.61
CA GLY A 32 7.29 -7.43 11.70
C GLY A 32 5.83 -7.04 11.78
N LYS A 33 5.28 -6.89 12.99
CA LYS A 33 3.91 -6.43 13.21
C LYS A 33 3.64 -5.04 12.65
N VAL A 34 4.56 -4.09 12.80
CA VAL A 34 4.40 -2.75 12.21
C VAL A 34 4.40 -2.82 10.69
N ILE A 35 5.37 -3.53 10.08
CA ILE A 35 5.43 -3.72 8.63
C ILE A 35 4.13 -4.31 8.10
N ASP A 36 3.61 -5.35 8.74
CA ASP A 36 2.39 -6.02 8.29
C ASP A 36 1.17 -5.12 8.41
N LYS A 37 1.05 -4.37 9.52
CA LYS A 37 -0.02 -3.39 9.70
C LYS A 37 0.04 -2.28 8.66
N THR A 38 1.23 -1.74 8.41
CA THR A 38 1.44 -0.70 7.40
C THR A 38 1.11 -1.21 6.00
N PHE A 39 1.57 -2.43 5.66
CA PHE A 39 1.25 -3.08 4.40
C PHE A 39 -0.27 -3.26 4.22
N LYS A 40 -0.97 -3.78 5.23
CA LYS A 40 -2.43 -3.93 5.21
C LYS A 40 -3.16 -2.61 4.98
N SER A 41 -2.77 -1.57 5.72
CA SER A 41 -3.37 -0.24 5.58
C SER A 41 -3.19 0.27 4.15
N LEU A 42 -1.98 0.16 3.61
CA LEU A 42 -1.68 0.60 2.24
C LEU A 42 -2.52 -0.15 1.19
N MET A 43 -2.66 -1.47 1.34
CA MET A 43 -3.46 -2.27 0.42
C MET A 43 -4.96 -1.97 0.54
N LYS A 44 -5.47 -1.72 1.75
CA LYS A 44 -6.87 -1.30 1.96
C LYS A 44 -7.13 0.06 1.36
N ASP A 45 -6.27 1.03 1.62
CA ASP A 45 -6.39 2.39 1.06
C ASP A 45 -6.38 2.35 -0.47
N LEU A 46 -5.50 1.53 -1.07
CA LEU A 46 -5.50 1.29 -2.52
C LEU A 46 -6.85 0.74 -2.98
N MET A 47 -7.34 -0.34 -2.36
CA MET A 47 -8.59 -0.98 -2.76
C MET A 47 -9.78 -0.03 -2.65
N GLU A 48 -9.90 0.68 -1.53
CA GLU A 48 -10.98 1.64 -1.28
C GLU A 48 -10.97 2.80 -2.28
N GLN A 49 -9.80 3.37 -2.58
CA GLN A 49 -9.69 4.46 -3.55
C GLN A 49 -10.10 4.06 -4.97
N PHE A 50 -9.96 2.78 -5.32
CA PHE A 50 -10.42 2.24 -6.60
C PHE A 50 -11.82 1.59 -6.52
N GLY A 51 -12.53 1.75 -5.39
CA GLY A 51 -13.92 1.31 -5.23
C GLY A 51 -14.11 -0.19 -5.00
N MET A 52 -13.06 -0.90 -4.59
CA MET A 52 -13.09 -2.35 -4.35
C MET A 52 -13.69 -2.65 -2.97
N LYS A 53 -14.51 -3.70 -2.88
CA LYS A 53 -15.23 -4.08 -1.66
C LYS A 53 -14.58 -5.28 -0.96
N PRO A 54 -14.35 -5.21 0.37
CA PRO A 54 -13.87 -6.36 1.13
C PRO A 54 -14.88 -7.50 1.10
N GLY A 55 -14.41 -8.75 1.02
CA GLY A 55 -15.22 -9.96 0.92
C GLY A 55 -15.82 -10.23 -0.46
N ILE A 56 -15.75 -9.27 -1.39
CA ILE A 56 -16.22 -9.41 -2.78
C ILE A 56 -15.02 -9.34 -3.73
N ASP A 57 -14.22 -8.29 -3.61
CA ASP A 57 -13.08 -8.02 -4.49
C ASP A 57 -11.76 -8.49 -3.90
N TYR A 58 -11.64 -8.45 -2.57
CA TYR A 58 -10.43 -8.88 -1.86
C TYR A 58 -10.75 -9.38 -0.45
N VAL A 59 -9.84 -10.18 0.11
CA VAL A 59 -9.84 -10.62 1.50
C VAL A 59 -8.48 -10.31 2.11
N ASP A 60 -8.49 -9.71 3.30
CA ASP A 60 -7.32 -9.48 4.14
C ASP A 60 -7.33 -10.47 5.30
N ASN A 61 -6.60 -11.57 5.14
CA ASN A 61 -6.40 -12.58 6.17
C ASN A 61 -4.96 -12.59 6.70
N LEU A 62 -4.18 -11.51 6.49
CA LEU A 62 -2.81 -11.50 7.05
C LEU A 62 -2.90 -11.60 8.56
N ASP A 63 -2.26 -12.60 9.15
CA ASP A 63 -1.99 -12.60 10.58
C ASP A 63 -0.78 -11.71 10.89
N ASP A 64 -0.61 -11.34 12.16
CA ASP A 64 0.60 -10.62 12.60
C ASP A 64 1.84 -11.50 12.37
N ASN A 65 2.87 -10.95 11.69
CA ASN A 65 4.10 -11.64 11.28
C ASN A 65 3.88 -12.74 10.22
N ALA A 66 2.76 -12.73 9.51
CA ALA A 66 2.47 -13.71 8.47
C ALA A 66 3.33 -13.50 7.21
N ARG A 67 3.64 -14.61 6.53
CA ARG A 67 4.19 -14.55 5.18
C ARG A 67 3.18 -13.86 4.27
N SER A 68 3.66 -13.09 3.30
CA SER A 68 2.92 -12.16 2.44
C SER A 68 1.71 -12.70 1.65
N ALA A 69 1.33 -13.97 1.80
CA ALA A 69 0.35 -14.68 0.99
C ALA A 69 -1.12 -14.38 1.30
N ASP A 70 -1.43 -13.63 2.37
CA ASP A 70 -2.80 -13.61 2.91
C ASP A 70 -3.66 -12.39 2.50
N PHE A 71 -3.10 -11.49 1.68
CA PHE A 71 -3.91 -10.48 1.00
C PHE A 71 -4.30 -11.02 -0.37
N VAL A 72 -5.54 -11.47 -0.49
CA VAL A 72 -6.02 -12.24 -1.64
C VAL A 72 -7.00 -11.42 -2.46
N ALA A 73 -6.70 -11.25 -3.75
CA ALA A 73 -7.69 -10.75 -4.70
C ALA A 73 -8.68 -11.85 -5.05
N LEU A 74 -9.97 -11.54 -4.92
CA LEU A 74 -11.08 -12.42 -5.29
C LEU A 74 -11.64 -12.06 -6.68
N SER A 75 -11.57 -10.78 -7.08
CA SER A 75 -12.02 -10.33 -8.40
C SER A 75 -10.84 -10.09 -9.35
N GLN A 76 -11.09 -10.25 -10.66
CA GLN A 76 -10.09 -9.96 -11.68
C GLN A 76 -9.64 -8.49 -11.63
N GLN A 77 -10.57 -7.57 -11.34
CA GLN A 77 -10.27 -6.15 -11.24
C GLN A 77 -9.33 -5.85 -10.07
N ALA A 78 -9.52 -6.52 -8.92
CA ALA A 78 -8.60 -6.41 -7.79
C ALA A 78 -7.22 -7.01 -8.12
N ASP A 79 -7.15 -8.18 -8.78
CA ASP A 79 -5.86 -8.77 -9.20
C ASP A 79 -5.11 -7.86 -10.18
N GLU A 80 -5.82 -7.28 -11.16
CA GLU A 80 -5.25 -6.30 -12.09
C GLU A 80 -4.76 -5.04 -11.38
N LEU A 81 -5.47 -4.57 -10.35
CA LEU A 81 -5.07 -3.43 -9.54
C LEU A 81 -3.77 -3.71 -8.77
N ILE A 82 -3.71 -4.85 -8.09
CA ILE A 82 -2.52 -5.27 -7.34
C ILE A 82 -1.33 -5.44 -8.28
N ARG A 83 -1.51 -6.14 -9.41
CA ARG A 83 -0.47 -6.25 -10.44
C ARG A 83 -0.08 -4.90 -11.01
N GLY A 84 -1.04 -3.98 -11.15
CA GLY A 84 -0.80 -2.61 -11.57
C GLY A 84 0.14 -1.88 -10.61
N LEU A 85 -0.09 -2.01 -9.30
CA LEU A 85 0.80 -1.47 -8.27
C LEU A 85 2.20 -2.10 -8.34
N LEU A 86 2.27 -3.44 -8.39
CA LEU A 86 3.53 -4.17 -8.40
C LEU A 86 4.40 -3.89 -9.64
N ASN A 87 3.75 -3.65 -10.78
CA ASN A 87 4.42 -3.31 -12.04
C ASN A 87 4.69 -1.81 -12.20
N GLY A 88 4.42 -0.99 -11.17
CA GLY A 88 4.60 0.47 -11.22
C GLY A 88 3.65 1.20 -12.18
N LYS A 89 2.55 0.55 -12.60
CA LYS A 89 1.45 1.17 -13.36
C LYS A 89 0.50 1.94 -12.45
N ILE A 90 0.53 1.69 -11.15
CA ILE A 90 -0.14 2.48 -10.12
C ILE A 90 0.94 3.04 -9.20
N ILE A 91 0.86 4.34 -8.90
CA ILE A 91 1.83 5.05 -8.07
C ILE A 91 1.11 5.75 -6.92
N ALA A 92 1.78 5.86 -5.78
CA ALA A 92 1.35 6.70 -4.67
C ALA A 92 1.83 8.15 -4.90
N ILE A 93 0.92 9.11 -4.78
CA ILE A 93 1.21 10.54 -4.84
C ILE A 93 1.13 11.08 -3.41
N SER A 94 2.21 11.70 -2.95
CA SER A 94 2.24 12.37 -1.65
C SER A 94 1.32 13.60 -1.66
N GLY A 95 0.72 13.89 -0.50
CA GLY A 95 -0.04 15.13 -0.33
C GLY A 95 0.84 16.35 -0.56
N HIS A 96 0.27 17.39 -1.17
CA HIS A 96 0.99 18.62 -1.48
C HIS A 96 0.02 19.80 -1.66
N SER A 97 0.48 21.01 -1.36
CA SER A 97 -0.25 22.24 -1.70
C SER A 97 -0.16 22.51 -3.20
N ARG A 98 -1.26 23.00 -3.77
CA ARG A 98 -1.31 23.49 -5.14
C ARG A 98 -2.04 24.82 -5.20
N ILE A 99 -1.61 25.66 -6.13
CA ILE A 99 -2.30 26.89 -6.47
C ILE A 99 -3.19 26.61 -7.68
N SER A 100 -4.48 26.93 -7.56
CA SER A 100 -5.45 26.80 -8.64
C SER A 100 -5.20 27.85 -9.73
N LYS A 101 -5.82 27.66 -10.91
CA LYS A 101 -5.77 28.65 -12.00
C LYS A 101 -6.38 30.01 -11.61
N LEU A 102 -7.17 30.04 -10.54
CA LEU A 102 -7.79 31.24 -9.98
C LEU A 102 -6.98 31.87 -8.83
N GLY A 103 -5.78 31.35 -8.54
CA GLY A 103 -4.89 31.86 -7.50
C GLY A 103 -5.17 31.32 -6.08
N ASN A 104 -6.23 30.54 -5.88
CA ASN A 104 -6.53 29.96 -4.57
C ASN A 104 -5.60 28.78 -4.27
N GLU A 105 -5.00 28.77 -3.09
CA GLU A 105 -4.27 27.62 -2.57
C GLU A 105 -5.23 26.54 -2.07
N PHE A 106 -4.95 25.29 -2.39
CA PHE A 106 -5.68 24.13 -1.87
C PHE A 106 -4.73 22.96 -1.66
N GLU A 107 -5.09 22.11 -0.70
CA GLU A 107 -4.33 20.92 -0.36
C GLU A 107 -4.82 19.72 -1.16
N VAL A 108 -3.89 19.07 -1.87
CA VAL A 108 -4.14 17.78 -2.50
C VAL A 108 -3.79 16.70 -1.50
N LYS A 109 -4.78 15.90 -1.09
CA LYS A 109 -4.57 14.73 -0.23
C LYS A 109 -3.75 13.66 -0.95
N ALA A 110 -2.97 12.90 -0.19
CA ALA A 110 -2.25 11.75 -0.72
C ALA A 110 -3.23 10.74 -1.32
N HIS A 111 -2.89 10.18 -2.49
CA HIS A 111 -3.76 9.25 -3.22
C HIS A 111 -2.97 8.37 -4.18
N PHE A 112 -3.57 7.26 -4.59
CA PHE A 112 -3.07 6.39 -5.64
C PHE A 112 -3.59 6.84 -7.00
N ARG A 113 -2.73 6.74 -8.02
CA ARG A 113 -3.08 7.11 -9.39
C ARG A 113 -2.54 6.08 -10.38
N LYS A 114 -3.33 5.76 -11.40
CA LYS A 114 -2.85 5.04 -12.59
C LYS A 114 -1.88 5.93 -13.37
N LYS A 115 -0.65 5.45 -13.58
CA LYS A 115 0.35 6.11 -14.41
C LYS A 115 -0.20 6.19 -15.84
N ALA A 116 -0.29 7.40 -16.39
CA ALA A 116 -0.60 7.55 -17.80
C ALA A 116 0.54 6.93 -18.61
N ALA A 117 0.19 6.12 -19.61
CA ALA A 117 1.14 5.48 -20.51
C ALA A 117 1.94 6.53 -21.29
#